data_AF-A0A0A8UW68-F1
#
_entry.id   AF-A0A0A8UW68-F1
#
_cell.length_a   1.000
_cell.length_b   1.000
_cell.length_c   1.000
_cell.angle_alpha   90.00
_cell.angle_beta   90.00
_cell.angle_gamma   90.00
#
_symmetry.space_group_name_H-M   'P 1'
#
loop_
_entity.id
_entity.type
_entity.pdbx_description
1 polymer ?
#
loop_
_entity_poly.entity_id
_entity_poly.type
_entity_poly.pdbx_seq_one_letter_code
_entity_poly.pdbx_strand_id
1 'polypeptide(L)'
;MPSIEKFKEAENKAAYLIQEEIDTAFYGQLSALAKKEREDLAKEIICLRDSNFPQLIKKLSKLCFGAKGEAFVRGGAGDFLGNILAELVAQAELQKEKNEQFAVLFLENKQPSYPQSYVFDDEVSYIFSLIYEVAEDYPTSYKENLASNLANKTLNPLVIEKIYAENRDLELQALNKNREKHLNTQRALQEAVKNSSKLTSYFEQRLQTAPKSLEMYYKEEKSISPQRYENGLEAIKTHIKTSTWDLGGIGFLRGGVNIQIDNKSIRVPHRVAEIYKLIDAFEKKVDQNEQDKYVLYNGIQKLSREALDNPRTGQKESTRTFYRDILHDSYVAADRLEKKLTEDESASLIK
;
A
#
# COMPACT_ATOMS: atom_id res chain seq x y z
N MET A 1 7.56 -29.89 -7.61
CA MET A 1 7.23 -28.88 -8.65
C MET A 1 6.28 -27.87 -8.04
N PRO A 2 6.58 -26.57 -8.20
CA PRO A 2 5.71 -25.50 -7.74
C PRO A 2 4.38 -25.52 -8.50
N SER A 3 3.29 -25.17 -7.82
CA SER A 3 1.96 -25.02 -8.44
C SER A 3 1.25 -23.80 -7.86
N ILE A 4 0.31 -23.25 -8.62
CA ILE A 4 -0.46 -22.08 -8.19
C ILE A 4 -1.31 -22.40 -6.95
N GLU A 5 -1.83 -23.62 -6.85
CA GLU A 5 -2.59 -24.09 -5.70
C GLU A 5 -1.71 -24.13 -4.45
N LYS A 6 -0.52 -24.74 -4.53
CA LYS A 6 0.43 -24.78 -3.41
C LYS A 6 0.89 -23.38 -2.99
N PHE A 7 1.11 -22.50 -3.96
CA PHE A 7 1.40 -21.10 -3.68
C PHE A 7 0.25 -20.42 -2.93
N LYS A 8 -1.00 -20.60 -3.36
CA LYS A 8 -2.20 -20.06 -2.71
C LYS A 8 -2.46 -20.65 -1.33
N GLU A 9 -2.03 -21.88 -1.07
CA GLU A 9 -2.14 -22.54 0.24
C GLU A 9 -1.00 -22.18 1.19
N ALA A 10 0.15 -21.72 0.69
CA ALA A 10 1.32 -21.41 1.52
C ALA A 10 1.03 -20.29 2.54
N GLU A 11 1.39 -20.48 3.80
CA GLU A 11 1.16 -19.47 4.85
C GLU A 11 1.93 -18.16 4.60
N ASN A 12 3.11 -18.24 3.98
CA ASN A 12 3.90 -17.08 3.58
C ASN A 12 4.24 -17.16 2.09
N LYS A 13 3.54 -16.34 1.30
CA LYS A 13 3.71 -16.24 -0.16
C LYS A 13 5.12 -15.84 -0.57
N ALA A 14 5.73 -14.90 0.15
CA ALA A 14 7.08 -14.44 -0.13
C ALA A 14 8.11 -15.57 0.10
N ALA A 15 8.02 -16.25 1.25
CA ALA A 15 8.90 -17.38 1.57
C ALA A 15 8.76 -18.52 0.56
N TYR A 16 7.53 -18.88 0.17
CA TYR A 16 7.27 -19.88 -0.86
C TYR A 16 7.96 -19.52 -2.18
N LEU A 17 7.76 -18.30 -2.67
CA LEU A 17 8.33 -17.85 -3.94
C LEU A 17 9.86 -17.78 -3.90
N ILE A 18 10.48 -17.61 -2.74
CA ILE A 18 11.94 -17.63 -2.57
C ILE A 18 12.46 -19.06 -2.56
N GLN A 19 11.86 -19.94 -1.78
CA GLN A 19 12.33 -21.32 -1.55
C GLN A 19 12.12 -22.24 -2.75
N GLU A 20 11.01 -22.09 -3.46
CA GLU A 20 10.69 -22.96 -4.59
C GLU A 20 11.45 -22.56 -5.86
N GLU A 21 11.89 -23.54 -6.64
CA GLU A 21 12.46 -23.32 -7.98
C GLU A 21 11.35 -22.97 -8.98
N ILE A 22 11.01 -21.69 -9.06
CA ILE A 22 10.04 -21.14 -10.01
C ILE A 22 10.74 -20.62 -11.27
N ASP A 23 10.10 -20.86 -12.43
CA ASP A 23 10.60 -20.46 -13.75
C ASP A 23 9.69 -19.41 -14.40
N THR A 24 9.98 -19.04 -15.66
CA THR A 24 9.19 -18.06 -16.41
C THR A 24 7.78 -18.56 -16.74
N ALA A 25 7.57 -19.87 -16.84
CA ALA A 25 6.26 -20.46 -17.06
C ALA A 25 5.38 -20.30 -15.81
N PHE A 26 5.93 -20.59 -14.63
CA PHE A 26 5.25 -20.35 -13.35
C PHE A 26 4.96 -18.87 -13.13
N TYR A 27 5.92 -17.99 -13.42
CA TYR A 27 5.70 -16.54 -13.39
C TYR A 27 4.57 -16.09 -14.33
N GLY A 28 4.49 -16.71 -15.51
CA GLY A 28 3.38 -16.53 -16.45
C GLY A 28 2.03 -16.91 -15.84
N GLN A 29 1.95 -18.02 -15.10
CA GLN A 29 0.73 -18.43 -14.39
C GLN A 29 0.32 -17.43 -13.30
N LEU A 30 1.28 -16.93 -12.50
CA LEU A 30 1.01 -15.86 -11.52
C LEU A 30 0.46 -14.60 -12.20
N SER A 31 1.05 -14.24 -13.35
CA SER A 31 0.60 -13.10 -14.16
C SER A 31 -0.72 -13.37 -14.89
N ALA A 32 -1.20 -14.61 -14.97
CA ALA A 32 -2.48 -14.96 -15.58
C ALA A 32 -3.65 -14.96 -14.58
N LEU A 33 -3.37 -14.88 -13.26
CA LEU A 33 -4.40 -14.78 -12.23
C LEU A 33 -5.33 -13.58 -12.45
N ALA A 34 -6.53 -13.65 -11.89
CA ALA A 34 -7.49 -12.55 -11.98
C ALA A 34 -6.89 -11.28 -11.34
N LYS A 35 -7.24 -10.10 -11.89
CA LYS A 35 -6.66 -8.81 -11.44
C LYS A 35 -6.76 -8.64 -9.91
N LYS A 36 -7.97 -8.81 -9.36
CA LYS A 36 -8.23 -8.67 -7.93
C LYS A 36 -7.42 -9.66 -7.09
N GLU A 37 -7.29 -10.90 -7.58
CA GLU A 37 -6.52 -11.94 -6.90
C GLU A 37 -5.02 -11.58 -6.85
N ARG A 38 -4.44 -11.06 -7.93
CA ARG A 38 -3.06 -10.55 -7.92
C ARG A 38 -2.88 -9.38 -6.96
N GLU A 39 -3.85 -8.48 -6.89
CA GLU A 39 -3.82 -7.33 -5.97
C GLU A 39 -3.89 -7.77 -4.51
N ASP A 40 -4.74 -8.75 -4.19
CA ASP A 40 -4.85 -9.30 -2.84
C ASP A 40 -3.55 -10.04 -2.43
N LEU A 41 -2.97 -10.84 -3.33
CA LEU A 41 -1.67 -11.49 -3.11
C LEU A 41 -0.51 -10.50 -2.98
N ALA A 42 -0.53 -9.41 -3.74
CA ALA A 42 0.49 -8.35 -3.64
C ALA A 42 0.46 -7.70 -2.26
N LYS A 43 -0.73 -7.38 -1.74
CA LYS A 43 -0.91 -6.88 -0.37
C LYS A 43 -0.36 -7.85 0.65
N GLU A 44 -0.69 -9.13 0.53
CA GLU A 44 -0.21 -10.17 1.45
C GLU A 44 1.32 -10.23 1.48
N ILE A 45 1.95 -10.25 0.30
CA ILE A 45 3.41 -10.25 0.17
C ILE A 45 4.02 -9.00 0.80
N ILE A 46 3.46 -7.81 0.54
CA ILE A 46 3.97 -6.56 1.10
C ILE A 46 3.77 -6.53 2.62
N CYS A 47 2.63 -6.96 3.13
CA CYS A 47 2.33 -7.00 4.56
C CYS A 47 3.24 -7.96 5.33
N LEU A 48 3.51 -9.14 4.76
CA LEU A 48 4.35 -10.18 5.37
C LEU A 48 5.82 -10.10 4.94
N ARG A 49 6.23 -9.00 4.27
CA ARG A 49 7.59 -8.85 3.77
C ARG A 49 8.57 -8.83 4.95
N ASP A 50 9.66 -9.57 4.85
CA ASP A 50 10.71 -9.70 5.87
C ASP A 50 12.05 -9.16 5.34
N SER A 51 13.17 -9.59 5.92
CA SER A 51 14.52 -9.25 5.44
C SER A 51 14.89 -9.93 4.11
N ASN A 52 14.13 -10.94 3.67
CA ASN A 52 14.34 -11.65 2.42
C ASN A 52 13.57 -11.03 1.24
N PHE A 53 12.72 -10.02 1.48
CA PHE A 53 11.97 -9.34 0.43
C PHE A 53 12.84 -8.80 -0.73
N PRO A 54 14.03 -8.20 -0.48
CA PRO A 54 15.00 -7.88 -1.54
C PRO A 54 15.36 -9.06 -2.45
N GLN A 55 15.54 -10.25 -1.89
CA GLN A 55 15.87 -11.46 -2.66
C GLN A 55 14.68 -11.89 -3.53
N LEU A 56 13.46 -11.81 -2.99
CA LEU A 56 12.24 -12.04 -3.76
C LEU A 56 12.15 -11.08 -4.95
N ILE A 57 12.39 -9.79 -4.74
CA ILE A 57 12.36 -8.78 -5.81
C ILE A 57 13.40 -9.09 -6.88
N LYS A 58 14.64 -9.42 -6.51
CA LYS A 58 15.67 -9.80 -7.50
C LYS A 58 15.24 -11.02 -8.30
N LYS A 59 14.71 -12.06 -7.64
CA LYS A 59 14.25 -13.30 -8.28
C LYS A 59 13.10 -13.04 -9.25
N LEU A 60 12.04 -12.35 -8.81
CA LEU A 60 10.89 -12.01 -9.65
C LEU A 60 11.27 -11.06 -10.80
N SER A 61 12.23 -10.17 -10.59
CA SER A 61 12.71 -9.27 -11.65
C SER A 61 13.40 -10.04 -12.76
N LYS A 62 14.26 -11.00 -12.43
CA LYS A 62 14.90 -11.90 -13.41
C LYS A 62 13.85 -12.68 -14.20
N LEU A 63 12.85 -13.25 -13.53
CA LEU A 63 11.76 -13.96 -14.20
C LEU A 63 10.92 -13.04 -15.09
N CYS A 64 10.65 -11.81 -14.65
CA CYS A 64 9.89 -10.82 -15.43
C CYS A 64 10.67 -10.38 -16.68
N PHE A 65 11.96 -10.07 -16.56
CA PHE A 65 12.79 -9.76 -17.73
C PHE A 65 12.91 -10.96 -18.68
N GLY A 66 13.08 -12.17 -18.16
CA GLY A 66 13.11 -13.39 -18.98
C GLY A 66 11.78 -13.65 -19.71
N ALA A 67 10.64 -13.36 -19.08
CA ALA A 67 9.32 -13.60 -19.66
C ALA A 67 8.83 -12.48 -20.60
N LYS A 68 9.20 -11.21 -20.32
CA LYS A 68 8.60 -10.02 -20.96
C LYS A 68 9.60 -9.11 -21.67
N GLY A 69 10.88 -9.36 -21.49
CA GLY A 69 11.94 -8.56 -22.08
C GLY A 69 11.88 -7.07 -21.71
N GLU A 70 12.05 -6.22 -22.71
CA GLU A 70 11.99 -4.75 -22.57
C GLU A 70 10.65 -4.21 -22.08
N ALA A 71 9.57 -5.00 -22.19
CA ALA A 71 8.26 -4.66 -21.68
C ALA A 71 8.09 -4.96 -20.19
N PHE A 72 9.17 -5.26 -19.45
CA PHE A 72 9.24 -5.45 -18.00
C PHE A 72 8.09 -4.77 -17.23
N VAL A 73 7.26 -5.54 -16.52
CA VAL A 73 6.05 -5.12 -15.77
C VAL A 73 4.98 -4.31 -16.53
N ARG A 74 5.22 -3.86 -17.77
CA ARG A 74 4.34 -3.05 -18.62
C ARG A 74 3.26 -3.86 -19.33
N GLY A 75 3.31 -5.19 -19.29
CA GLY A 75 2.36 -6.12 -19.93
C GLY A 75 0.91 -6.03 -19.43
N GLY A 76 0.26 -4.88 -19.64
CA GLY A 76 -1.09 -4.55 -19.20
C GLY A 76 -1.29 -4.51 -17.68
N ALA A 77 -2.55 -4.53 -17.24
CA ALA A 77 -2.92 -4.72 -15.84
C ALA A 77 -2.51 -6.10 -15.26
N GLY A 78 -1.81 -6.93 -16.06
CA GLY A 78 -1.56 -8.35 -15.90
C GLY A 78 -0.37 -8.76 -15.02
N ASP A 79 0.61 -7.88 -14.81
CA ASP A 79 1.90 -8.32 -14.27
C ASP A 79 1.94 -8.49 -12.74
N PHE A 80 2.35 -9.68 -12.29
CA PHE A 80 2.41 -10.03 -10.87
C PHE A 80 3.43 -9.20 -10.08
N LEU A 81 4.69 -9.08 -10.56
CA LEU A 81 5.70 -8.24 -9.90
C LEU A 81 5.25 -6.78 -9.88
N GLY A 82 4.69 -6.29 -10.98
CA GLY A 82 4.17 -4.94 -11.06
C GLY A 82 3.06 -4.64 -10.06
N ASN A 83 2.23 -5.62 -9.69
CA ASN A 83 1.24 -5.46 -8.62
C ASN A 83 1.90 -5.35 -7.23
N ILE A 84 2.95 -6.14 -6.96
CA ILE A 84 3.76 -6.02 -5.72
C ILE A 84 4.41 -4.64 -5.63
N LEU A 85 5.02 -4.16 -6.74
CA LEU A 85 5.67 -2.84 -6.77
C LEU A 85 4.66 -1.70 -6.63
N ALA A 86 3.48 -1.81 -7.24
CA ALA A 86 2.42 -0.81 -7.09
C ALA A 86 1.94 -0.71 -5.64
N GLU A 87 1.75 -1.85 -4.97
CA GLU A 87 1.35 -1.89 -3.56
C GLU A 87 2.44 -1.33 -2.64
N LEU A 88 3.72 -1.67 -2.87
CA LEU A 88 4.84 -1.12 -2.11
C LEU A 88 4.85 0.42 -2.17
N VAL A 89 4.73 0.97 -3.38
CA VAL A 89 4.72 2.42 -3.59
C VAL A 89 3.47 3.06 -2.99
N ALA A 90 2.30 2.43 -3.13
CA ALA A 90 1.06 2.94 -2.55
C ALA A 90 1.14 3.02 -1.01
N GLN A 91 1.66 1.98 -0.34
CA GLN A 91 1.86 2.01 1.12
C GLN A 91 2.85 3.10 1.53
N ALA A 92 3.97 3.26 0.81
CA ALA A 92 4.93 4.32 1.09
C ALA A 92 4.31 5.72 0.97
N GLU A 93 3.45 5.94 -0.03
CA GLU A 93 2.76 7.21 -0.24
C GLU A 93 1.73 7.55 0.85
N LEU A 94 1.10 6.53 1.43
CA LEU A 94 0.18 6.72 2.56
C LEU A 94 0.88 7.21 3.83
N GLN A 95 2.19 6.97 3.96
CA GLN A 95 2.99 7.41 5.10
C GLN A 95 3.52 8.84 4.97
N LYS A 96 3.39 9.47 3.79
CA LYS A 96 3.87 10.83 3.54
C LYS A 96 2.84 11.88 3.91
N GLU A 97 3.32 13.08 4.23
CA GLU A 97 2.44 14.24 4.33
C GLU A 97 1.76 14.51 2.97
N LYS A 98 0.52 15.04 3.01
CA LYS A 98 -0.29 15.21 1.80
C LYS A 98 0.40 16.05 0.72
N ASN A 99 1.11 17.11 1.11
CA ASN A 99 1.89 17.98 0.22
C ASN A 99 3.17 17.33 -0.32
N GLU A 100 3.56 16.17 0.18
CA GLU A 100 4.74 15.41 -0.28
C GLU A 100 4.36 14.22 -1.18
N GLN A 101 3.08 13.85 -1.21
CA GLN A 101 2.58 12.76 -2.05
C GLN A 101 2.75 13.06 -3.54
N PHE A 102 3.23 12.08 -4.30
CA PHE A 102 3.45 12.15 -5.74
C PHE A 102 2.21 12.64 -6.48
N ALA A 103 1.05 12.06 -6.16
CA ALA A 103 -0.18 12.39 -6.85
C ALA A 103 -0.60 13.86 -6.64
N VAL A 104 -0.35 14.42 -5.46
CA VAL A 104 -0.60 15.85 -5.18
C VAL A 104 0.37 16.71 -5.96
N LEU A 105 1.68 16.43 -5.82
CA LEU A 105 2.74 17.17 -6.49
C LEU A 105 2.61 17.15 -8.02
N PHE A 106 2.19 16.02 -8.60
CA PHE A 106 1.97 15.89 -10.04
C PHE A 106 0.78 16.74 -10.51
N LEU A 107 -0.33 16.74 -9.77
CA LEU A 107 -1.51 17.53 -10.13
C LEU A 107 -1.30 19.03 -9.97
N GLU A 108 -0.42 19.44 -9.07
CA GLU A 108 0.00 20.83 -8.90
C GLU A 108 1.08 21.24 -9.90
N ASN A 109 1.75 20.26 -10.53
CA ASN A 109 2.75 20.52 -11.55
C ASN A 109 2.09 21.09 -12.82
N LYS A 110 2.52 22.29 -13.21
CA LYS A 110 2.03 22.96 -14.42
C LYS A 110 2.64 22.39 -15.71
N GLN A 111 3.62 21.50 -15.60
CA GLN A 111 4.31 20.89 -16.72
C GLN A 111 3.93 19.40 -16.86
N PRO A 112 3.88 18.87 -18.09
CA PRO A 112 3.71 17.44 -18.35
C PRO A 112 5.01 16.67 -18.07
N SER A 113 5.49 16.75 -16.83
CA SER A 113 6.72 16.14 -16.34
C SER A 113 6.53 15.65 -14.91
N TYR A 114 7.41 14.76 -14.45
CA TYR A 114 7.34 14.30 -13.07
C TYR A 114 7.88 15.39 -12.13
N PRO A 115 7.25 15.61 -10.96
CA PRO A 115 7.60 16.69 -10.04
C PRO A 115 9.02 16.49 -9.50
N GLN A 116 9.90 17.48 -9.72
CA GLN A 116 11.31 17.41 -9.33
C GLN A 116 11.50 17.42 -7.81
N SER A 117 10.55 17.97 -7.06
CA SER A 117 10.53 17.99 -5.60
C SER A 117 10.17 16.64 -4.97
N TYR A 118 9.55 15.72 -5.73
CA TYR A 118 9.15 14.43 -5.18
C TYR A 118 10.38 13.55 -4.93
N VAL A 119 10.45 13.01 -3.73
CA VAL A 119 11.50 12.10 -3.26
C VAL A 119 10.89 10.71 -3.08
N PHE A 120 11.58 9.68 -3.58
CA PHE A 120 11.18 8.30 -3.34
C PHE A 120 11.41 7.93 -1.88
N ASP A 121 10.52 7.13 -1.31
CA ASP A 121 10.77 6.51 -0.01
C ASP A 121 12.05 5.65 -0.05
N ASP A 122 12.74 5.48 1.07
CA ASP A 122 14.02 4.76 1.12
C ASP A 122 13.88 3.28 0.70
N GLU A 123 12.82 2.60 1.15
CA GLU A 123 12.54 1.21 0.78
C GLU A 123 12.20 1.13 -0.71
N VAL A 124 11.37 2.05 -1.22
CA VAL A 124 11.03 2.12 -2.65
C VAL A 124 12.29 2.36 -3.50
N SER A 125 13.14 3.32 -3.10
CA SER A 125 14.38 3.67 -3.80
C SER A 125 15.33 2.48 -3.86
N TYR A 126 15.48 1.75 -2.76
CA TYR A 126 16.30 0.55 -2.73
C TYR A 126 15.72 -0.56 -3.60
N ILE A 127 14.43 -0.87 -3.48
CA ILE A 127 13.81 -1.91 -4.30
C ILE A 127 13.94 -1.59 -5.79
N PHE A 128 13.75 -0.34 -6.20
CA PHE A 128 13.99 0.06 -7.58
C PHE A 128 15.47 -0.05 -7.96
N SER A 129 16.41 0.32 -7.10
CA SER A 129 17.84 0.16 -7.40
C SER A 129 18.23 -1.29 -7.63
N LEU A 130 17.64 -2.24 -6.90
CA LEU A 130 17.84 -3.68 -7.13
C LEU A 130 17.30 -4.14 -8.49
N ILE A 131 16.18 -3.56 -8.95
CA ILE A 131 15.62 -3.87 -10.27
C ILE A 131 16.57 -3.35 -11.36
N TYR A 132 17.13 -2.15 -11.18
CA TYR A 132 18.15 -1.61 -12.08
C TYR A 132 19.42 -2.45 -12.08
N GLU A 133 19.87 -2.91 -10.91
CA GLU A 133 21.00 -3.85 -10.78
C GLU A 133 20.74 -5.13 -11.59
N VAL A 134 19.55 -5.73 -11.44
CA VAL A 134 19.16 -6.92 -12.21
C VAL A 134 19.10 -6.63 -13.71
N ALA A 135 18.70 -5.42 -14.12
CA ALA A 135 18.63 -5.04 -15.53
C ALA A 135 20.00 -4.96 -16.21
N GLU A 136 21.10 -4.80 -15.45
CA GLU A 136 22.47 -4.82 -16.00
C GLU A 136 22.86 -6.20 -16.58
N ASP A 137 22.18 -7.28 -16.17
CA ASP A 137 22.38 -8.63 -16.71
C ASP A 137 21.70 -8.81 -18.10
N TYR A 138 20.99 -7.79 -18.61
CA TYR A 138 20.17 -7.86 -19.82
C TYR A 138 20.60 -6.82 -20.88
N PRO A 139 20.13 -6.92 -22.13
CA PRO A 139 20.43 -5.93 -23.16
C PRO A 139 20.06 -4.50 -22.75
N THR A 140 20.85 -3.51 -23.18
CA THR A 140 20.69 -2.10 -22.82
C THR A 140 19.28 -1.55 -23.08
N SER A 141 18.59 -2.03 -24.12
CA SER A 141 17.21 -1.61 -24.45
C SER A 141 16.20 -1.92 -23.34
N TYR A 142 16.49 -2.87 -22.44
CA TYR A 142 15.64 -3.18 -21.30
C TYR A 142 15.73 -2.07 -20.24
N LYS A 143 16.95 -1.57 -20.00
CA LYS A 143 17.21 -0.45 -19.08
C LYS A 143 16.63 0.86 -19.60
N GLU A 144 16.70 1.11 -20.91
CA GLU A 144 16.15 2.31 -21.55
C GLU A 144 14.65 2.49 -21.30
N ASN A 145 13.91 1.38 -21.21
CA ASN A 145 12.45 1.40 -20.98
C ASN A 145 12.07 1.28 -19.49
N LEU A 146 13.00 0.92 -18.62
CA LEU A 146 12.72 0.54 -17.24
C LEU A 146 12.04 1.66 -16.43
N ALA A 147 12.55 2.89 -16.53
CA ALA A 147 11.95 4.04 -15.86
C ALA A 147 10.49 4.24 -16.28
N SER A 148 10.22 4.17 -17.58
CA SER A 148 8.87 4.29 -18.15
C SER A 148 7.93 3.16 -17.69
N ASN A 149 8.46 1.95 -17.59
CA ASN A 149 7.72 0.77 -17.17
C ASN A 149 7.33 0.85 -15.69
N LEU A 150 8.28 1.17 -14.82
CA LEU A 150 8.04 1.37 -13.39
C LEU A 150 7.04 2.52 -13.17
N ALA A 151 7.31 3.68 -13.76
CA ALA A 151 6.46 4.87 -13.69
C ALA A 151 4.99 4.60 -14.06
N ASN A 152 4.77 3.90 -15.18
CA ASN A 152 3.43 3.50 -15.61
C ASN A 152 2.73 2.56 -14.63
N LYS A 153 3.50 1.68 -13.98
CA LYS A 153 2.94 0.61 -13.15
C LYS A 153 2.73 1.04 -11.69
N THR A 154 3.54 1.97 -11.18
CA THR A 154 3.54 2.33 -9.77
C THR A 154 3.08 3.77 -9.51
N LEU A 155 3.56 4.76 -10.28
CA LEU A 155 3.32 6.18 -10.00
C LEU A 155 2.08 6.74 -10.70
N ASN A 156 1.90 6.43 -11.99
CA ASN A 156 0.75 6.89 -12.76
C ASN A 156 -0.61 6.47 -12.15
N PRO A 157 -0.79 5.22 -11.65
CA PRO A 157 -2.04 4.82 -11.02
C PRO A 157 -2.44 5.70 -9.84
N LEU A 158 -1.49 6.17 -9.02
CA LEU A 158 -1.78 7.03 -7.87
C LEU A 158 -2.45 8.35 -8.27
N VAL A 159 -1.97 8.96 -9.36
CA VAL A 159 -2.55 10.20 -9.91
C VAL A 159 -3.97 9.94 -10.41
N ILE A 160 -4.16 8.83 -11.12
CA ILE A 160 -5.46 8.45 -11.69
C ILE A 160 -6.47 8.15 -10.59
N GLU A 161 -6.09 7.37 -9.58
CA GLU A 161 -6.93 7.04 -8.42
C GLU A 161 -7.33 8.29 -7.63
N LYS A 162 -6.39 9.22 -7.41
CA LYS A 162 -6.68 10.48 -6.73
C LYS A 162 -7.73 11.30 -7.46
N ILE A 163 -7.63 11.41 -8.79
CA ILE A 163 -8.64 12.09 -9.61
C ILE A 163 -9.99 11.38 -9.50
N TYR A 164 -10.03 10.05 -9.54
CA TYR A 164 -11.29 9.32 -9.40
C TYR A 164 -11.93 9.53 -8.02
N ALA A 165 -11.14 9.54 -6.96
CA ALA A 165 -11.60 9.79 -5.60
C ALA A 165 -12.19 11.21 -5.45
N GLU A 166 -11.56 12.23 -6.04
CA GLU A 166 -12.06 13.63 -6.03
C GLU A 166 -13.41 13.78 -6.77
N ASN A 167 -13.76 12.86 -7.67
CA ASN A 167 -14.90 12.98 -8.56
C ASN A 167 -16.13 12.17 -8.15
N ARG A 168 -16.05 11.36 -7.08
CA ARG A 168 -17.10 10.39 -6.73
C ARG A 168 -18.44 11.03 -6.32
N ASP A 169 -18.39 12.24 -5.74
CA ASP A 169 -19.55 12.89 -5.10
C ASP A 169 -20.03 14.16 -5.82
N LEU A 170 -19.69 14.33 -7.11
CA LEU A 170 -19.91 15.60 -7.81
C LEU A 170 -21.17 15.62 -8.69
N GLU A 171 -21.82 16.78 -8.73
CA GLU A 171 -22.96 17.07 -9.60
C GLU A 171 -22.57 17.05 -11.10
N LEU A 172 -23.56 16.87 -11.99
CA LEU A 172 -23.38 16.63 -13.43
C LEU A 172 -22.50 17.69 -14.14
N GLN A 173 -22.62 18.98 -13.75
CA GLN A 173 -21.82 20.05 -14.35
C GLN A 173 -20.35 20.02 -13.89
N ALA A 174 -20.11 19.71 -12.61
CA ALA A 174 -18.77 19.48 -12.09
C ALA A 174 -18.14 18.23 -12.73
N LEU A 175 -18.96 17.22 -13.05
CA LEU A 175 -18.58 15.99 -13.73
C LEU A 175 -18.01 16.25 -15.14
N ASN A 176 -18.60 17.16 -15.91
CA ASN A 176 -18.10 17.55 -17.24
C ASN A 176 -16.76 18.29 -17.17
N LYS A 177 -16.62 19.28 -16.27
CA LYS A 177 -15.35 20.00 -16.08
C LYS A 177 -14.23 19.06 -15.61
N ASN A 178 -14.58 18.09 -14.76
CA ASN A 178 -13.60 17.11 -14.28
C ASN A 178 -13.26 16.02 -15.28
N ARG A 179 -14.16 15.72 -16.23
CA ARG A 179 -13.82 14.86 -17.38
C ARG A 179 -12.71 15.48 -18.22
N GLU A 180 -12.75 16.78 -18.47
CA GLU A 180 -11.68 17.49 -19.17
C GLU A 180 -10.37 17.48 -18.37
N LYS A 181 -10.44 17.78 -17.06
CA LYS A 181 -9.29 17.65 -16.15
C LYS A 181 -8.67 16.25 -16.23
N HIS A 182 -9.47 15.20 -16.18
CA HIS A 182 -9.03 13.81 -16.26
C HIS A 182 -8.32 13.50 -17.59
N LEU A 183 -8.90 13.90 -18.73
CA LEU A 183 -8.29 13.71 -20.04
C LEU A 183 -6.96 14.47 -20.17
N ASN A 184 -6.90 15.70 -19.67
CA ASN A 184 -5.68 16.50 -19.69
C ASN A 184 -4.60 15.88 -18.80
N THR A 185 -4.94 15.38 -17.61
CA THR A 185 -3.98 14.68 -16.75
C THR A 185 -3.50 13.37 -17.38
N GLN A 186 -4.37 12.59 -18.02
CA GLN A 186 -3.95 11.39 -18.75
C GLN A 186 -2.97 11.72 -19.87
N ARG A 187 -3.21 12.80 -20.64
CA ARG A 187 -2.26 13.28 -21.66
C ARG A 187 -0.93 13.69 -21.04
N ALA A 188 -0.96 14.46 -19.94
CA ALA A 188 0.24 14.89 -19.25
C ALA A 188 1.08 13.71 -18.72
N LEU A 189 0.43 12.68 -18.17
CA LEU A 189 1.11 11.44 -17.73
C LEU A 189 1.74 10.70 -18.93
N GLN A 190 1.02 10.59 -20.05
CA GLN A 190 1.55 9.98 -21.27
C GLN A 190 2.73 10.76 -21.85
N GLU A 191 2.66 12.09 -21.87
CA GLU A 191 3.74 12.97 -22.33
C GLU A 191 4.98 12.84 -21.43
N ALA A 192 4.79 12.83 -20.11
CA ALA A 192 5.87 12.65 -19.14
C ALA A 192 6.60 11.31 -19.36
N VAL A 193 5.85 10.24 -19.61
CA VAL A 193 6.40 8.89 -19.86
C VAL A 193 7.05 8.75 -21.23
N LYS A 194 6.54 9.43 -22.26
CA LYS A 194 7.12 9.42 -23.62
C LYS A 194 8.51 10.05 -23.66
N ASN A 195 8.83 10.95 -22.74
CA ASN A 195 10.16 11.54 -22.64
C ASN A 195 11.12 10.62 -21.86
N SER A 196 11.50 9.50 -22.49
CA SER A 196 12.31 8.44 -21.86
C SER A 196 13.60 8.97 -21.23
N SER A 197 14.35 9.82 -21.94
CA SER A 197 15.59 10.41 -21.42
C SER A 197 15.37 11.20 -20.14
N LYS A 198 14.39 12.13 -20.10
CA LYS A 198 14.10 12.90 -18.88
C LYS A 198 13.61 12.00 -17.74
N LEU A 199 12.79 11.00 -18.04
CA LEU A 199 12.26 10.08 -17.03
C LEU A 199 13.35 9.16 -16.47
N THR A 200 14.27 8.69 -17.31
CA THR A 200 15.43 7.92 -16.87
C THR A 200 16.31 8.76 -15.94
N SER A 201 16.67 9.98 -16.34
CA SER A 201 17.44 10.87 -15.45
C SER A 201 16.70 11.19 -14.14
N TYR A 202 15.37 11.33 -14.19
CA TYR A 202 14.54 11.53 -13.01
C TYR A 202 14.64 10.37 -12.02
N PHE A 203 14.57 9.12 -12.51
CA PHE A 203 14.75 7.92 -11.68
C PHE A 203 16.19 7.82 -11.18
N GLU A 204 17.19 7.93 -12.05
CA GLU A 204 18.61 7.81 -11.67
C GLU A 204 18.99 8.76 -10.54
N GLN A 205 18.57 10.03 -10.61
CA GLN A 205 18.84 11.00 -9.54
C GLN A 205 18.27 10.56 -8.18
N ARG A 206 17.09 9.93 -8.17
CA ARG A 206 16.41 9.46 -6.95
C ARG A 206 16.94 8.12 -6.46
N LEU A 207 17.52 7.33 -7.35
CA LEU A 207 18.16 6.06 -6.99
C LEU A 207 19.60 6.27 -6.48
N GLN A 208 20.25 7.39 -6.80
CA GLN A 208 21.56 7.74 -6.25
C GLN A 208 21.55 7.91 -4.72
N THR A 209 20.41 8.30 -4.16
CA THR A 209 20.21 8.44 -2.71
C THR A 209 19.72 7.15 -2.06
N ALA A 210 19.54 6.07 -2.82
CA ALA A 210 19.07 4.81 -2.27
C ALA A 210 20.07 4.27 -1.23
N PRO A 211 19.58 3.74 -0.09
CA PRO A 211 20.47 3.16 0.91
C PRO A 211 21.26 1.99 0.32
N LYS A 212 22.55 1.85 0.66
CA LYS A 212 23.41 0.78 0.09
C LYS A 212 23.00 -0.63 0.53
N SER A 213 22.36 -0.74 1.68
CA SER A 213 21.81 -1.99 2.19
C SER A 213 20.59 -1.68 3.05
N LEU A 214 19.45 -2.34 2.78
CA LEU A 214 18.35 -2.39 3.72
C LEU A 214 18.65 -3.30 4.92
N GLU A 215 19.87 -3.84 5.09
CA GLU A 215 20.18 -4.55 6.34
C GLU A 215 20.03 -3.66 7.56
N MET A 216 20.30 -2.35 7.50
CA MET A 216 19.96 -1.45 8.61
C MET A 216 18.45 -1.24 8.72
N TYR A 217 17.75 -1.00 7.61
CA TYR A 217 16.29 -0.83 7.60
C TYR A 217 15.55 -2.09 8.10
N TYR A 218 15.93 -3.29 7.69
CA TYR A 218 15.29 -4.53 8.14
C TYR A 218 15.91 -5.13 9.42
N LYS A 219 17.14 -4.80 9.84
CA LYS A 219 17.67 -5.24 11.16
C LYS A 219 17.30 -4.27 12.29
N GLU A 220 17.21 -2.97 12.05
CA GLU A 220 16.84 -1.97 13.07
C GLU A 220 15.33 -1.68 13.09
N GLU A 221 14.63 -1.79 11.95
CA GLU A 221 13.19 -1.54 11.85
C GLU A 221 12.33 -2.82 11.81
N LYS A 222 12.91 -4.03 11.64
CA LYS A 222 12.20 -5.34 11.71
C LYS A 222 12.76 -6.34 12.73
N SER A 223 13.31 -5.84 13.83
CA SER A 223 13.00 -6.47 15.14
C SER A 223 11.52 -6.29 15.53
N ILE A 224 10.74 -5.60 14.69
CA ILE A 224 9.28 -5.44 14.71
C ILE A 224 8.64 -6.43 13.70
N SER A 225 8.86 -7.73 13.85
CA SER A 225 8.02 -8.72 14.55
C SER A 225 6.53 -8.78 14.11
N PRO A 226 5.96 -10.00 13.95
CA PRO A 226 4.53 -10.34 14.17
C PRO A 226 3.71 -9.46 15.13
N GLN A 227 4.37 -8.81 16.09
CA GLN A 227 3.80 -7.78 16.95
C GLN A 227 3.17 -6.59 16.20
N ARG A 228 3.53 -6.23 14.96
CA ARG A 228 2.94 -5.03 14.31
C ARG A 228 1.43 -5.10 14.13
N TYR A 229 0.93 -6.23 13.63
CA TYR A 229 -0.51 -6.43 13.48
C TYR A 229 -1.16 -6.65 14.84
N GLU A 230 -0.46 -7.31 15.78
CA GLU A 230 -0.96 -7.50 17.14
C GLU A 230 -1.14 -6.17 17.88
N ASN A 231 -0.12 -5.32 17.89
CA ASN A 231 -0.13 -3.96 18.42
C ASN A 231 -1.16 -3.11 17.69
N GLY A 232 -1.28 -3.22 16.37
CA GLY A 232 -2.27 -2.48 15.60
C GLY A 232 -3.71 -2.91 15.91
N LEU A 233 -3.95 -4.21 16.08
CA LEU A 233 -5.25 -4.74 16.50
C LEU A 233 -5.58 -4.33 17.94
N GLU A 234 -4.60 -4.37 18.84
CA GLU A 234 -4.73 -3.88 20.20
C GLU A 234 -5.00 -2.38 20.24
N ALA A 235 -4.33 -1.58 19.41
CA ALA A 235 -4.52 -0.13 19.32
C ALA A 235 -5.89 0.21 18.74
N ILE A 236 -6.35 -0.49 17.70
CA ILE A 236 -7.72 -0.37 17.16
C ILE A 236 -8.73 -0.72 18.25
N LYS A 237 -8.55 -1.86 18.93
CA LYS A 237 -9.44 -2.30 20.01
C LYS A 237 -9.47 -1.26 21.11
N THR A 238 -8.32 -0.78 21.57
CA THR A 238 -8.17 0.25 22.60
C THR A 238 -8.87 1.54 22.20
N HIS A 239 -8.68 2.03 20.97
CA HIS A 239 -9.41 3.18 20.46
C HIS A 239 -10.93 2.95 20.53
N ILE A 240 -11.42 1.76 20.17
CA ILE A 240 -12.85 1.43 20.30
C ILE A 240 -13.31 1.48 21.76
N LYS A 241 -12.49 0.98 22.70
CA LYS A 241 -12.80 0.98 24.14
C LYS A 241 -12.85 2.38 24.73
N THR A 242 -11.94 3.26 24.34
CA THR A 242 -11.71 4.54 25.01
C THR A 242 -12.41 5.73 24.33
N SER A 243 -12.74 5.61 23.04
CA SER A 243 -13.37 6.70 22.30
C SER A 243 -14.82 6.94 22.68
N THR A 244 -15.18 8.21 22.83
CA THR A 244 -16.57 8.66 22.97
C THR A 244 -17.19 8.79 21.58
N TRP A 245 -18.06 7.83 21.22
CA TRP A 245 -18.67 7.80 19.90
C TRP A 245 -19.85 8.78 19.79
N ASP A 246 -19.74 9.77 18.89
CA ASP A 246 -20.87 10.63 18.53
C ASP A 246 -21.79 9.89 17.55
N LEU A 247 -23.03 9.66 17.96
CA LEU A 247 -24.01 8.86 17.22
C LEU A 247 -25.11 9.77 16.69
N GLY A 248 -25.35 9.75 15.38
CA GLY A 248 -26.47 10.46 14.78
C GLY A 248 -27.83 9.97 15.30
N GLY A 249 -28.77 10.89 15.55
CA GLY A 249 -30.15 10.60 15.93
C GLY A 249 -30.81 11.75 16.73
N ILE A 250 -32.15 11.79 16.72
CA ILE A 250 -32.96 12.73 17.52
C ILE A 250 -33.73 11.92 18.57
N GLY A 251 -33.65 12.31 19.85
CA GLY A 251 -34.38 11.66 20.94
C GLY A 251 -33.97 10.19 21.19
N PHE A 252 -34.95 9.30 21.32
CA PHE A 252 -34.76 7.87 21.63
C PHE A 252 -34.23 7.02 20.45
N LEU A 253 -34.21 7.56 19.23
CA LEU A 253 -33.67 6.92 18.02
C LEU A 253 -32.19 7.27 17.80
N ARG A 254 -31.38 7.25 18.87
CA ARG A 254 -29.91 7.32 18.70
C ARG A 254 -29.49 6.11 17.87
N GLY A 255 -28.72 6.31 16.82
CA GLY A 255 -28.15 5.23 16.02
C GLY A 255 -27.14 4.39 16.81
N GLY A 256 -26.58 3.36 16.17
CA GLY A 256 -25.54 2.52 16.77
C GLY A 256 -26.06 1.38 17.65
N VAL A 257 -25.14 0.49 18.04
CA VAL A 257 -25.40 -0.74 18.79
C VAL A 257 -24.58 -0.80 20.06
N ASN A 258 -25.10 -1.49 21.07
CA ASN A 258 -24.34 -1.77 22.29
C ASN A 258 -23.44 -2.97 22.05
N ILE A 259 -22.16 -2.84 22.41
CA ILE A 259 -21.21 -3.94 22.52
C ILE A 259 -20.76 -4.06 23.99
N GLN A 260 -20.43 -5.28 24.41
CA GLN A 260 -19.90 -5.55 25.74
C GLN A 260 -18.38 -5.54 25.68
N ILE A 261 -17.76 -4.68 26.46
CA ILE A 261 -16.30 -4.59 26.61
C ILE A 261 -16.00 -4.53 28.11
N ASP A 262 -15.20 -5.47 28.61
CA ASP A 262 -14.74 -5.50 30.01
C ASP A 262 -15.91 -5.34 31.02
N ASN A 263 -17.01 -6.07 30.78
CA ASN A 263 -18.28 -6.02 31.52
C ASN A 263 -19.02 -4.67 31.52
N LYS A 264 -18.67 -3.76 30.61
CA LYS A 264 -19.39 -2.50 30.37
C LYS A 264 -20.06 -2.52 29.00
N SER A 265 -21.33 -2.11 28.99
CA SER A 265 -22.07 -1.87 27.74
C SER A 265 -21.70 -0.50 27.19
N ILE A 266 -20.96 -0.46 26.08
CA ILE A 266 -20.67 0.78 25.35
C ILE A 266 -21.46 0.84 24.04
N ARG A 267 -21.96 2.01 23.68
CA ARG A 267 -22.72 2.21 22.43
C ARG A 267 -21.80 2.76 21.35
N VAL A 268 -21.70 2.03 20.24
CA VAL A 268 -20.77 2.35 19.14
C VAL A 268 -21.49 2.33 17.78
N PRO A 269 -20.94 2.93 16.72
CA PRO A 269 -21.46 2.79 15.36
C PRO A 269 -21.48 1.33 14.91
N HIS A 270 -22.43 0.95 14.04
CA HIS A 270 -22.59 -0.45 13.60
C HIS A 270 -21.32 -1.07 13.01
N ARG A 271 -20.62 -0.34 12.13
CA ARG A 271 -19.38 -0.86 11.51
C ARG A 271 -18.22 -0.93 12.50
N VAL A 272 -18.16 -0.04 13.49
CA VAL A 272 -17.22 -0.15 14.63
C VAL A 272 -17.51 -1.41 15.44
N ALA A 273 -18.77 -1.73 15.69
CA ALA A 273 -19.15 -2.96 16.38
C ALA A 273 -18.77 -4.22 15.58
N GLU A 274 -18.91 -4.20 14.25
CA GLU A 274 -18.48 -5.31 13.38
C GLU A 274 -16.96 -5.50 13.41
N ILE A 275 -16.19 -4.41 13.36
CA ILE A 275 -14.72 -4.43 13.51
C ILE A 275 -14.35 -5.03 14.88
N TYR A 276 -14.97 -4.56 15.97
CA TYR A 276 -14.73 -5.10 17.31
C TYR A 276 -15.04 -6.61 17.40
N LYS A 277 -16.15 -7.05 16.80
CA LYS A 277 -16.52 -8.47 16.76
C LYS A 277 -15.53 -9.32 15.98
N LEU A 278 -14.95 -8.79 14.89
CA LEU A 278 -13.90 -9.51 14.16
C LEU A 278 -12.65 -9.70 15.04
N ILE A 279 -12.22 -8.65 15.74
CA ILE A 279 -11.07 -8.70 16.66
C ILE A 279 -11.34 -9.70 17.80
N ASP A 280 -12.48 -9.57 18.49
CA ASP A 280 -12.85 -10.44 19.61
C ASP A 280 -13.03 -11.91 19.19
N ALA A 281 -13.56 -12.16 17.98
CA ALA A 281 -13.66 -13.52 17.45
C ALA A 281 -12.28 -14.13 17.13
N PHE A 282 -11.36 -13.31 16.60
CA PHE A 282 -10.00 -13.74 16.32
C PHE A 282 -9.22 -14.05 17.60
N GLU A 283 -9.28 -13.20 18.62
CA GLU A 283 -8.60 -13.41 19.91
C GLU A 283 -9.02 -14.70 20.62
N LYS A 284 -10.23 -15.20 20.32
CA LYS A 284 -10.76 -16.46 20.86
C LYS A 284 -10.31 -17.71 20.09
N LYS A 285 -9.62 -17.57 18.95
CA LYS A 285 -9.03 -18.71 18.24
C LYS A 285 -7.85 -19.27 19.05
N VAL A 286 -7.78 -20.60 19.13
CA VAL A 286 -6.75 -21.34 19.90
C VAL A 286 -5.40 -21.33 19.18
N ASP A 287 -5.40 -21.45 17.85
CA ASP A 287 -4.19 -21.54 17.03
C ASP A 287 -4.11 -20.35 16.06
N GLN A 288 -3.86 -19.16 16.59
CA GLN A 288 -3.68 -17.96 15.77
C GLN A 288 -2.32 -18.00 15.07
N ASN A 289 -2.32 -17.86 13.74
CA ASN A 289 -1.10 -17.68 12.97
C ASN A 289 -1.05 -16.28 12.32
N GLU A 290 0.10 -15.93 11.76
CA GLU A 290 0.30 -14.63 11.12
C GLU A 290 -0.64 -14.39 9.93
N GLN A 291 -1.00 -15.45 9.22
CA GLN A 291 -1.96 -15.36 8.12
C GLN A 291 -3.36 -15.00 8.61
N ASP A 292 -3.80 -15.55 9.74
CA ASP A 292 -5.07 -15.20 10.36
C ASP A 292 -5.09 -13.73 10.82
N LYS A 293 -3.96 -13.20 11.33
CA LYS A 293 -3.81 -11.76 11.66
C LYS A 293 -3.95 -10.89 10.42
N TYR A 294 -3.30 -11.28 9.32
CA TYR A 294 -3.42 -10.60 8.04
C TYR A 294 -4.87 -10.61 7.51
N VAL A 295 -5.51 -11.79 7.48
CA VAL A 295 -6.91 -11.94 7.05
C VAL A 295 -7.84 -11.09 7.92
N LEU A 296 -7.62 -11.07 9.24
CA LEU A 296 -8.37 -10.20 10.15
C LEU A 296 -8.17 -8.72 9.79
N TYR A 297 -6.92 -8.28 9.65
CA TYR A 297 -6.61 -6.87 9.39
C TYR A 297 -7.21 -6.40 8.04
N ASN A 298 -7.10 -7.22 7.00
CA ASN A 298 -7.78 -6.99 5.73
C ASN A 298 -9.31 -6.94 5.88
N GLY A 299 -9.89 -7.81 6.70
CA GLY A 299 -11.32 -7.80 7.01
C GLY A 299 -11.74 -6.47 7.65
N ILE A 300 -10.93 -5.96 8.58
CA ILE A 300 -11.11 -4.66 9.24
C ILE A 300 -10.99 -3.52 8.23
N GLN A 301 -9.94 -3.50 7.40
CA GLN A 301 -9.78 -2.49 6.33
C GLN A 301 -10.96 -2.52 5.35
N LYS A 302 -11.44 -3.71 4.96
CA LYS A 302 -12.60 -3.85 4.08
C LYS A 302 -13.85 -3.22 4.70
N LEU A 303 -14.13 -3.49 5.98
CA LEU A 303 -15.25 -2.87 6.69
C LEU A 303 -15.10 -1.35 6.78
N SER A 304 -13.90 -0.84 7.04
CA SER A 304 -13.59 0.59 7.06
C SER A 304 -13.82 1.24 5.70
N ARG A 305 -13.39 0.59 4.61
CA ARG A 305 -13.63 1.05 3.23
C ARG A 305 -15.12 1.05 2.89
N GLU A 306 -15.84 -0.03 3.20
CA GLU A 306 -17.30 -0.08 3.00
C GLU A 306 -18.03 1.02 3.78
N ALA A 307 -17.56 1.34 4.99
CA ALA A 307 -18.15 2.37 5.84
C ALA A 307 -17.92 3.80 5.31
N LEU A 308 -16.83 4.02 4.58
CA LEU A 308 -16.53 5.30 3.92
C LEU A 308 -17.23 5.40 2.55
N ASP A 309 -17.28 4.30 1.80
CA ASP A 309 -17.92 4.22 0.49
C ASP A 309 -19.45 4.33 0.58
N ASN A 310 -20.03 3.74 1.61
CA ASN A 310 -21.48 3.72 1.85
C ASN A 310 -21.78 4.22 3.26
N PRO A 311 -21.60 5.52 3.53
CA PRO A 311 -21.75 6.07 4.86
C PRO A 311 -23.21 5.96 5.31
N ARG A 312 -23.43 5.40 6.49
CA ARG A 312 -24.78 5.36 7.08
C ARG A 312 -25.24 6.76 7.46
N THR A 313 -26.54 6.99 7.39
CA THR A 313 -27.17 8.25 7.81
C THR A 313 -26.75 8.63 9.23
N GLY A 314 -26.23 9.84 9.40
CA GLY A 314 -25.77 10.34 10.70
C GLY A 314 -24.35 9.91 11.11
N GLN A 315 -23.57 9.28 10.23
CA GLN A 315 -22.14 9.06 10.46
C GLN A 315 -21.41 10.41 10.63
N LYS A 316 -20.61 10.51 11.69
CA LYS A 316 -19.88 11.72 12.07
C LYS A 316 -18.45 11.69 11.54
N GLU A 317 -17.81 12.86 11.47
CA GLU A 317 -16.44 12.98 10.96
C GLU A 317 -15.44 12.22 11.83
N SER A 318 -15.58 12.24 13.16
CA SER A 318 -14.72 11.44 14.06
C SER A 318 -14.73 9.95 13.73
N THR A 319 -15.88 9.39 13.35
CA THR A 319 -16.00 8.00 12.92
C THR A 319 -15.38 7.77 11.54
N ARG A 320 -15.46 8.76 10.63
CA ARG A 320 -14.79 8.70 9.33
C ARG A 320 -13.28 8.74 9.48
N THR A 321 -12.76 9.59 10.36
CA THR A 321 -11.33 9.63 10.70
C THR A 321 -10.87 8.27 11.19
N PHE A 322 -11.56 7.65 12.14
CA PHE A 322 -11.24 6.29 12.59
C PHE A 322 -11.11 5.27 11.44
N TYR A 323 -12.02 5.28 10.46
CA TYR A 323 -11.91 4.39 9.30
C TYR A 323 -10.75 4.76 8.36
N ARG A 324 -10.47 6.04 8.16
CA ARG A 324 -9.31 6.49 7.37
C ARG A 324 -8.01 6.08 8.04
N ASP A 325 -7.91 6.22 9.36
CA ASP A 325 -6.75 5.82 10.15
C ASP A 325 -6.48 4.31 10.04
N ILE A 326 -7.55 3.49 10.00
CA ILE A 326 -7.43 2.05 9.71
C ILE A 326 -6.93 1.82 8.28
N LEU A 327 -7.46 2.54 7.29
CA LEU A 327 -7.08 2.36 5.88
C LEU A 327 -5.68 2.90 5.54
N HIS A 328 -5.16 3.81 6.35
CA HIS A 328 -3.82 4.38 6.22
C HIS A 328 -2.82 3.70 7.16
N ASP A 329 -3.20 2.56 7.75
CA ASP A 329 -2.39 1.76 8.66
C ASP A 329 -1.84 2.55 9.86
N SER A 330 -2.51 3.63 10.27
CA SER A 330 -2.04 4.53 11.33
C SER A 330 -1.89 3.81 12.68
N TYR A 331 -2.68 2.76 12.91
CA TYR A 331 -2.59 1.92 14.11
C TYR A 331 -1.45 0.91 14.07
N VAL A 332 -0.99 0.53 12.87
CA VAL A 332 0.14 -0.38 12.68
C VAL A 332 1.46 0.39 12.54
N ALA A 333 1.36 1.68 12.17
CA ALA A 333 2.47 2.62 12.07
C ALA A 333 2.77 3.39 13.37
N ALA A 334 1.98 3.24 14.44
CA ALA A 334 2.11 4.01 15.68
C ALA A 334 3.51 3.88 16.35
N ASP A 335 4.17 2.73 16.20
CA ASP A 335 5.57 2.53 16.64
C ASP A 335 6.57 3.48 15.94
N ARG A 336 6.23 4.07 14.78
CA ARG A 336 7.07 5.03 14.04
C ARG A 336 6.98 6.46 14.59
N LEU A 337 5.83 6.85 15.14
CA LEU A 337 5.59 8.22 15.63
C LEU A 337 6.23 8.46 17.00
N GLU A 338 6.15 7.47 17.91
CA GLU A 338 6.81 7.57 19.22
C GLU A 338 8.35 7.55 19.12
N LYS A 339 8.91 6.79 18.17
CA LYS A 339 10.36 6.80 17.88
C LYS A 339 10.85 8.11 17.28
N LYS A 340 10.13 8.69 16.30
CA LYS A 340 10.50 10.00 15.74
C LYS A 340 10.48 11.13 16.78
N LEU A 341 9.47 11.13 17.66
CA LEU A 341 9.37 12.13 18.73
C LEU A 341 10.50 11.99 19.75
N THR A 342 10.85 10.76 20.14
CA THR A 342 11.94 10.52 21.09
C THR A 342 13.32 10.79 20.49
N GLU A 343 13.55 10.54 19.21
CA GLU A 343 14.81 10.87 18.51
C GLU A 343 15.00 12.39 18.31
N ASP A 344 13.95 13.12 17.93
CA ASP A 344 14.00 14.59 17.81
C ASP A 344 14.15 15.27 19.18
N GLU A 345 13.50 14.75 20.23
CA GLU A 345 13.68 15.24 21.60
C GLU A 345 15.11 14.96 22.10
N SER A 346 15.68 13.78 21.79
CA SER A 346 17.06 13.43 22.13
C SER A 346 18.09 14.29 21.40
N ALA A 347 17.86 14.59 20.11
CA ALA A 347 18.71 15.47 19.31
C ALA A 347 18.63 16.94 19.77
N SER A 348 17.51 17.35 20.37
CA SER A 348 17.33 18.69 20.95
C SER A 348 18.06 18.89 22.29
N LEU A 349 18.43 17.79 22.97
CA LEU A 349 19.15 17.79 24.24
C LEU A 349 20.68 17.70 24.10
N ILE A 350 21.21 17.63 22.87
CA ILE A 350 22.66 17.54 22.58
C ILE A 350 23.20 18.84 21.92
N LYS A 351 22.42 19.93 21.89
CA LYS A 351 22.89 21.29 21.59
C LYS A 351 22.87 22.15 22.84
#